data_AF-A0A6G3SUG4-F1
#
_entry.id   AF-A0A6G3SUG4-F1
#
_cell.length_a   1.000
_cell.length_b   1.000
_cell.length_c   1.000
_cell.angle_alpha   90.00
_cell.angle_beta   90.00
_cell.angle_gamma   90.00
#
_symmetry.space_group_name_H-M   'P 1'
#
loop_
_entity.id
_entity.type
_entity.pdbx_description
1 polymer ?
#
loop_
_entity_poly.entity_id
_entity_poly.type
_entity_poly.pdbx_seq_one_letter_code
_entity_poly.pdbx_strand_id
1 'polypeptide(L)'
;MTMTLPDVSVFEAVESRVRSYCRGWPTTFHRARGSRLTDEDGHVYLDFFAGAGSLNYGHNNPVLKRALLDYIERDGITHSLDMFTTAKRVFLETFRNVVLRPRDLPYKVMFPGPTGTNAVEAALKLARKVKGRESVVSFTNAFHGMSLGSLAVTGNAFKRAGAGIPLVHGTPMPFDNYFDGTVPDFLWFERLLEDQGSGLNKPAAVIVETVQGEGGINVARAEWLRALQELCHRQDMLLIVDDIQMGCGRTGGFFSFEEAGIVPDIVTLSKSISGYGLPMSLCLFKPELDIWEPGEHNGTFRGNNPAFVTAAA
;
A
#
# COMPACT_ATOMS: atom_id res chain seq x y z
N MET A 1 35.41 -26.64 0.14
CA MET A 1 35.41 -25.25 0.63
C MET A 1 34.54 -25.22 1.88
N THR A 2 35.14 -24.93 3.03
CA THR A 2 34.40 -24.66 4.27
C THR A 2 33.72 -23.31 4.11
N MET A 3 32.39 -23.28 4.08
CA MET A 3 31.64 -22.03 4.11
C MET A 3 31.83 -21.40 5.48
N THR A 4 32.52 -20.28 5.54
CA THR A 4 32.54 -19.43 6.74
C THR A 4 31.11 -18.93 6.95
N LEU A 5 30.58 -19.06 8.16
CA LEU A 5 29.27 -18.49 8.48
C LEU A 5 29.41 -16.96 8.57
N PRO A 6 28.45 -16.18 8.04
CA PRO A 6 28.48 -14.72 8.15
C PRO A 6 28.53 -14.27 9.62
N ASP A 7 29.31 -13.24 9.93
CA ASP A 7 29.30 -12.63 11.26
C ASP A 7 28.01 -11.82 11.44
N VAL A 8 27.10 -12.34 12.27
CA VAL A 8 25.81 -11.71 12.58
C VAL A 8 25.74 -11.15 14.00
N SER A 9 26.88 -11.13 14.71
CA SER A 9 26.94 -10.85 16.16
C SER A 9 26.32 -9.50 16.56
N VAL A 10 26.58 -8.45 15.79
CA VAL A 10 26.01 -7.10 16.05
C VAL A 10 24.48 -7.09 15.91
N PHE A 11 23.92 -7.79 14.92
CA PHE A 11 22.48 -7.90 14.72
C PHE A 11 21.84 -8.72 15.84
N GLU A 12 22.52 -9.74 16.35
CA GLU A 12 22.06 -10.51 17.49
C GLU A 12 22.06 -9.72 18.79
N ALA A 13 23.11 -8.94 19.03
CA ALA A 13 23.28 -8.18 20.26
C ALA A 13 22.37 -6.95 20.34
N VAL A 14 22.13 -6.25 19.23
CA VAL A 14 21.52 -4.90 19.26
C VAL A 14 20.14 -4.86 18.59
N GLU A 15 19.92 -5.60 17.51
CA GLU A 15 18.66 -5.51 16.78
C GLU A 15 17.53 -6.21 17.55
N SER A 16 16.31 -5.63 17.51
CA SER A 16 15.14 -6.23 18.16
C SER A 16 14.86 -7.66 17.65
N ARG A 17 14.32 -8.51 18.54
CA ARG A 17 13.93 -9.88 18.19
C ARG A 17 12.75 -9.96 17.21
N VAL A 18 12.09 -8.85 16.89
CA VAL A 18 10.98 -8.84 15.92
C VAL A 18 11.42 -9.12 14.48
N ARG A 19 12.71 -8.93 14.14
CA ARG A 19 13.28 -9.12 12.79
C ARG A 19 12.93 -10.48 12.17
N SER A 20 12.48 -10.56 10.91
CA SER A 20 11.98 -11.82 10.32
C SER A 20 12.81 -12.30 9.13
N TYR A 21 12.98 -11.47 8.10
CA TYR A 21 13.62 -11.87 6.85
C TYR A 21 15.07 -12.35 7.02
N CYS A 22 15.83 -11.70 7.90
CA CYS A 22 17.21 -12.07 8.19
C CYS A 22 17.36 -13.50 8.79
N ARG A 23 16.27 -14.11 9.27
CA ARG A 23 16.27 -15.49 9.77
C ARG A 23 16.11 -16.52 8.65
N GLY A 24 15.42 -16.15 7.58
CA GLY A 24 15.31 -16.96 6.36
C GLY A 24 16.52 -16.77 5.43
N TRP A 25 17.12 -15.58 5.44
CA TRP A 25 18.31 -15.24 4.65
C TRP A 25 19.41 -14.67 5.58
N PRO A 26 20.10 -15.52 6.35
CA PRO A 26 21.09 -15.09 7.34
C PRO A 26 22.44 -14.76 6.68
N THR A 27 22.47 -13.72 5.85
CA THR A 27 23.67 -13.19 5.18
C THR A 27 23.67 -11.66 5.18
N THR A 28 24.85 -11.06 4.99
CA THR A 28 25.03 -9.60 4.92
C THR A 28 25.20 -9.17 3.47
N PHE A 29 24.20 -8.48 2.92
CA PHE A 29 24.23 -7.95 1.56
C PHE A 29 24.92 -6.58 1.51
N HIS A 30 25.85 -6.37 0.57
CA HIS A 30 26.56 -5.10 0.41
C HIS A 30 26.32 -4.41 -0.94
N ARG A 31 25.84 -5.14 -1.96
CA ARG A 31 25.63 -4.59 -3.30
C ARG A 31 24.39 -5.17 -3.97
N ALA A 32 23.70 -4.34 -4.74
CA ALA A 32 22.52 -4.75 -5.50
C ALA A 32 22.43 -4.02 -6.84
N ARG A 33 22.00 -4.70 -7.91
CA ARG A 33 21.66 -4.06 -9.21
C ARG A 33 20.67 -4.91 -9.99
N GLY A 34 19.61 -4.29 -10.51
CA GLY A 34 18.55 -5.01 -11.22
C GLY A 34 17.92 -6.03 -10.29
N SER A 35 17.92 -7.30 -10.68
CA SER A 35 17.43 -8.43 -9.88
C SER A 35 18.54 -9.20 -9.15
N ARG A 36 19.73 -8.63 -8.95
CA ARG A 36 20.85 -9.31 -8.31
C ARG A 36 21.29 -8.63 -7.02
N LEU A 37 21.48 -9.45 -5.97
CA LEU A 37 22.07 -9.09 -4.69
C LEU A 37 23.42 -9.80 -4.53
N THR A 38 24.39 -9.13 -3.92
CA THR A 38 25.73 -9.68 -3.63
C THR A 38 26.02 -9.51 -2.14
N ASP A 39 26.39 -10.62 -1.49
CA ASP A 39 26.80 -10.62 -0.09
C ASP A 39 28.30 -10.31 0.08
N GLU A 40 28.75 -10.16 1.33
CA GLU A 40 30.15 -9.84 1.67
C GLU A 40 31.14 -10.94 1.32
N ASP A 41 30.69 -12.20 1.21
CA ASP A 41 31.50 -13.34 0.79
C ASP A 41 31.58 -13.46 -0.75
N GLY A 42 30.86 -12.60 -1.48
CA GLY A 42 30.85 -12.55 -2.94
C GLY A 42 29.83 -13.47 -3.60
N HIS A 43 28.94 -14.13 -2.85
CA HIS A 43 27.84 -14.87 -3.42
C HIS A 43 26.83 -13.94 -4.09
N VAL A 44 26.30 -14.36 -5.24
CA VAL A 44 25.33 -13.59 -6.01
C VAL A 44 24.00 -14.32 -6.02
N TYR A 45 22.95 -13.61 -5.63
CA TYR A 45 21.60 -14.12 -5.53
C TYR A 45 20.71 -13.48 -6.59
N LEU A 46 19.82 -14.29 -7.17
CA LEU A 46 18.71 -13.79 -7.97
C LEU A 46 17.56 -13.41 -7.01
N ASP A 47 17.18 -12.14 -7.03
CA ASP A 47 16.17 -11.58 -6.15
C ASP A 47 14.78 -11.62 -6.81
N PHE A 48 13.97 -12.62 -6.42
CA PHE A 48 12.55 -12.71 -6.77
C PHE A 48 11.64 -12.07 -5.73
N PHE A 49 12.19 -11.57 -4.62
CA PHE A 49 11.44 -10.92 -3.56
C PHE A 49 11.27 -9.41 -3.82
N ALA A 50 12.29 -8.77 -4.41
CA ALA A 50 12.30 -7.37 -4.81
C ALA A 50 11.82 -6.42 -3.69
N GLY A 51 12.26 -6.70 -2.45
CA GLY A 51 11.85 -5.95 -1.26
C GLY A 51 10.33 -5.98 -1.01
N ALA A 52 9.72 -7.16 -1.08
CA ALA A 52 8.27 -7.36 -0.98
C ALA A 52 7.47 -6.57 -2.04
N GLY A 53 8.04 -6.43 -3.25
CA GLY A 53 7.46 -5.64 -4.34
C GLY A 53 7.70 -4.14 -4.26
N SER A 54 8.67 -3.67 -3.47
CA SER A 54 9.06 -2.25 -3.39
C SER A 54 10.04 -1.81 -4.48
N LEU A 55 10.53 -2.76 -5.27
CA LEU A 55 11.53 -2.54 -6.31
C LEU A 55 11.05 -3.09 -7.66
N ASN A 56 9.86 -2.67 -8.13
CA ASN A 56 9.31 -3.07 -9.45
C ASN A 56 10.30 -2.81 -10.59
N TYR A 57 11.16 -1.80 -10.46
CA TYR A 57 12.17 -1.42 -11.47
C TYR A 57 13.58 -1.95 -11.18
N GLY A 58 13.71 -2.85 -10.19
CA GLY A 58 14.96 -3.43 -9.73
C GLY A 58 15.82 -2.51 -8.87
N HIS A 59 16.83 -3.09 -8.24
CA HIS A 59 17.80 -2.37 -7.40
C HIS A 59 18.64 -1.39 -8.22
N ASN A 60 18.84 -0.18 -7.69
CA ASN A 60 19.76 0.82 -8.23
C ASN A 60 19.61 1.04 -9.75
N ASN A 61 18.38 1.18 -10.23
CA ASN A 61 18.09 1.43 -11.64
C ASN A 61 18.92 2.63 -12.14
N PRO A 62 19.71 2.52 -13.23
CA PRO A 62 20.64 3.56 -13.66
C PRO A 62 19.99 4.92 -13.95
N VAL A 63 18.75 4.93 -14.48
CA VAL A 63 18.01 6.15 -14.79
C VAL A 63 17.63 6.86 -13.49
N LEU A 64 16.98 6.13 -12.58
CA LEU A 64 16.55 6.66 -11.28
C LEU A 64 17.75 7.07 -10.41
N LYS A 65 18.82 6.26 -10.41
CA LYS A 65 20.05 6.54 -9.69
C LYS A 65 20.68 7.85 -10.15
N ARG A 66 20.73 8.08 -11.46
CA ARG A 66 21.30 9.32 -12.02
C ARG A 66 20.48 10.53 -11.57
N ALA A 67 19.16 10.48 -11.73
CA ALA A 67 18.27 11.56 -11.30
C ALA A 67 18.42 11.90 -9.80
N LEU A 68 18.55 10.87 -8.95
CA LEU A 68 18.77 11.04 -7.52
C LEU A 68 20.13 11.69 -7.22
N LEU A 69 21.21 11.20 -7.84
CA LEU A 69 22.56 11.75 -7.63
C LEU A 69 22.64 13.21 -8.09
N ASP A 70 22.11 13.52 -9.27
CA ASP A 70 22.12 14.87 -9.82
C ASP A 70 21.30 15.84 -8.93
N TYR A 71 20.23 15.35 -8.28
CA TYR A 71 19.46 16.14 -7.32
C TYR A 71 20.22 16.44 -6.03
N ILE A 72 20.96 15.46 -5.52
CA ILE A 72 21.77 15.60 -4.31
C ILE A 72 22.97 16.52 -4.58
N GLU A 73 23.67 16.31 -5.70
CA GLU A 73 24.88 17.07 -6.08
C GLU A 73 24.62 18.58 -6.24
N ARG A 74 23.37 18.96 -6.56
CA ARG A 74 22.96 20.37 -6.68
C ARG A 74 22.32 20.96 -5.42
N ASP A 75 22.51 20.33 -4.27
CA ASP A 75 21.95 20.75 -2.96
C ASP A 75 20.42 20.91 -2.97
N GLY A 76 19.71 20.03 -3.68
CA GLY A 76 18.25 20.01 -3.68
C GLY A 76 17.69 19.81 -2.28
N ILE A 77 16.63 20.54 -1.93
CA ILE A 77 15.97 20.42 -0.61
C ILE A 77 15.65 18.95 -0.30
N THR A 78 16.19 18.40 0.78
CA THR A 78 15.98 17.00 1.15
C THR A 78 14.58 16.78 1.72
N HIS A 79 14.22 17.59 2.71
CA HIS A 79 12.98 17.46 3.46
C HIS A 79 12.28 18.82 3.57
N SER A 80 10.98 18.85 3.24
CA SER A 80 10.21 20.10 3.14
C SER A 80 8.89 20.12 3.92
N LEU A 81 8.62 19.15 4.81
CA LEU A 81 7.29 18.96 5.42
C LEU A 81 6.20 19.01 4.33
N ASP A 82 5.30 19.98 4.35
CA ASP A 82 4.26 20.19 3.35
C ASP A 82 4.57 21.32 2.35
N MET A 83 5.69 22.04 2.51
CA MET A 83 6.09 23.17 1.66
C MET A 83 6.11 22.80 0.17
N PHE A 84 5.83 23.79 -0.68
CA PHE A 84 5.99 23.63 -2.12
C PHE A 84 7.47 23.56 -2.50
N THR A 85 7.81 22.57 -3.32
CA THR A 85 9.17 22.38 -3.85
C THR A 85 9.10 22.08 -5.35
N THR A 86 10.20 22.32 -6.06
CA THR A 86 10.31 21.96 -7.47
C THR A 86 10.13 20.45 -7.68
N ALA A 87 10.72 19.61 -6.82
CA ALA A 87 10.58 18.15 -6.91
C ALA A 87 9.12 17.69 -6.74
N LYS A 88 8.41 18.21 -5.74
CA LYS A 88 6.99 17.89 -5.50
C LYS A 88 6.10 18.35 -6.66
N ARG A 89 6.37 19.53 -7.23
CA ARG A 89 5.65 20.03 -8.42
C ARG A 89 5.84 19.09 -9.61
N VAL A 90 7.08 18.77 -9.95
CA VAL A 90 7.41 17.90 -11.08
C VAL A 90 6.78 16.52 -10.91
N PHE A 91 6.83 15.94 -9.70
CA PHE A 91 6.16 14.69 -9.41
C PHE A 91 4.64 14.78 -9.64
N LEU A 92 3.96 15.78 -9.06
CA LEU A 92 2.51 15.92 -9.22
C LEU A 92 2.09 16.15 -10.68
N GLU A 93 2.84 16.97 -11.42
CA GLU A 93 2.59 17.21 -12.86
C GLU A 93 2.79 15.93 -13.68
N THR A 94 3.87 15.18 -13.42
CA THR A 94 4.18 13.92 -14.11
C THR A 94 3.14 12.86 -13.79
N PHE A 95 2.86 12.64 -12.50
CA PHE A 95 1.84 11.68 -12.05
C PHE A 95 0.47 12.00 -12.63
N ARG A 96 0.05 13.27 -12.63
CA ARG A 96 -1.19 13.70 -13.29
C ARG A 96 -1.17 13.40 -14.78
N ASN A 97 -0.11 13.80 -15.49
CA ASN A 97 -0.11 13.79 -16.96
C ASN A 97 0.12 12.40 -17.56
N VAL A 98 0.86 11.53 -16.86
CA VAL A 98 1.30 10.20 -17.33
C VAL A 98 0.49 9.07 -16.70
N VAL A 99 0.12 9.20 -15.42
CA VAL A 99 -0.62 8.15 -14.71
C VAL A 99 -2.11 8.42 -14.73
N LEU A 100 -2.57 9.54 -14.18
CA LEU A 100 -4.00 9.78 -13.94
C LEU A 100 -4.79 10.15 -15.20
N ARG A 101 -4.35 11.17 -15.93
CA ARG A 101 -5.09 11.73 -17.08
C ARG A 101 -5.30 10.71 -18.22
N PRO A 102 -4.32 9.88 -18.62
CA PRO A 102 -4.55 8.87 -19.67
C PRO A 102 -5.55 7.77 -19.28
N ARG A 103 -5.94 7.71 -18.00
CA ARG A 103 -6.90 6.74 -17.44
C ARG A 103 -8.22 7.39 -17.02
N ASP A 104 -8.39 8.69 -17.30
CA ASP A 104 -9.55 9.47 -16.89
C ASP A 104 -9.86 9.39 -15.37
N LEU A 105 -8.81 9.31 -14.54
CA LEU A 105 -8.93 9.24 -13.08
C LEU A 105 -8.83 10.63 -12.45
N PRO A 106 -9.94 11.21 -11.92
CA PRO A 106 -9.96 12.59 -11.44
C PRO A 106 -9.44 12.71 -10.00
N TYR A 107 -8.38 12.00 -9.61
CA TYR A 107 -7.96 11.96 -8.21
C TYR A 107 -7.18 13.19 -7.76
N LYS A 108 -7.45 13.63 -6.53
CA LYS A 108 -6.51 14.44 -5.74
C LYS A 108 -5.48 13.53 -5.06
N VAL A 109 -4.34 14.12 -4.70
CA VAL A 109 -3.21 13.42 -4.10
C VAL A 109 -2.94 13.98 -2.71
N MET A 110 -3.04 13.13 -1.69
CA MET A 110 -2.56 13.43 -0.34
C MET A 110 -1.26 12.68 -0.06
N PHE A 111 -0.33 13.38 0.60
CA PHE A 111 0.94 12.82 1.10
C PHE A 111 0.84 12.59 2.62
N PRO A 112 0.58 11.35 3.08
CA PRO A 112 0.66 10.98 4.49
C PRO A 112 2.12 10.74 4.91
N GLY A 113 2.35 10.18 6.11
CA GLY A 113 3.67 9.65 6.47
C GLY A 113 4.11 8.57 5.45
N PRO A 114 5.42 8.43 5.14
CA PRO A 114 5.91 7.71 3.96
C PRO A 114 5.91 6.18 4.08
N THR A 115 4.82 5.60 4.60
CA THR A 115 4.62 4.15 4.69
C THR A 115 3.21 3.77 4.21
N GLY A 116 3.04 2.53 3.76
CA GLY A 116 1.75 2.00 3.34
C GLY A 116 0.68 2.10 4.44
N THR A 117 1.05 1.70 5.65
CA THR A 117 0.22 1.83 6.86
C THR A 117 -0.34 3.24 7.06
N ASN A 118 0.47 4.29 6.88
CA ASN A 118 0.02 5.68 7.02
C ASN A 118 -0.98 6.06 5.91
N ALA A 119 -0.81 5.55 4.70
CA ALA A 119 -1.77 5.76 3.62
C ALA A 119 -3.11 5.07 3.90
N VAL A 120 -3.09 3.84 4.40
CA VAL A 120 -4.30 3.13 4.85
C VAL A 120 -4.99 3.90 5.98
N GLU A 121 -4.26 4.32 7.02
CA GLU A 121 -4.88 5.09 8.11
C GLU A 121 -5.48 6.42 7.65
N ALA A 122 -4.84 7.12 6.71
CA ALA A 122 -5.40 8.32 6.09
C ALA A 122 -6.69 7.99 5.31
N ALA A 123 -6.71 6.91 4.53
CA ALA A 123 -7.89 6.46 3.78
C ALA A 123 -9.05 6.08 4.71
N LEU A 124 -8.79 5.31 5.78
CA LEU A 124 -9.79 4.93 6.77
C LEU A 124 -10.35 6.16 7.48
N LYS A 125 -9.50 7.11 7.88
CA LYS A 125 -9.93 8.35 8.54
C LYS A 125 -10.78 9.21 7.61
N LEU A 126 -10.40 9.36 6.34
CA LEU A 126 -11.18 10.10 5.34
C LEU A 126 -12.55 9.48 5.13
N ALA A 127 -12.61 8.16 4.93
CA ALA A 127 -13.86 7.46 4.69
C ALA A 127 -14.86 7.64 5.85
N ARG A 128 -14.38 7.48 7.08
CA ARG A 128 -15.18 7.70 8.28
C ARG A 128 -15.71 9.13 8.37
N LYS A 129 -14.85 10.11 8.08
CA LYS A 129 -15.22 11.54 8.10
C LYS A 129 -16.28 11.87 7.04
N VAL A 130 -16.11 11.36 5.81
CA VAL A 130 -17.05 11.60 4.71
C VAL A 130 -18.43 11.01 4.99
N LYS A 131 -18.49 9.79 5.52
CA LYS A 131 -19.76 9.09 5.75
C LYS A 131 -20.37 9.32 7.13
N GLY A 132 -19.63 9.85 8.09
CA GLY A 132 -20.05 9.96 9.48
C GLY A 132 -20.28 8.59 10.16
N ARG A 133 -19.54 7.56 9.72
CA ARG A 133 -19.68 6.16 10.19
C ARG A 133 -18.31 5.63 10.58
N GLU A 134 -18.25 4.75 11.57
CA GLU A 134 -16.97 4.25 12.10
C GLU A 134 -16.53 2.93 11.45
N SER A 135 -17.50 2.07 11.14
CA SER A 135 -17.27 0.70 10.64
C SER A 135 -16.65 0.70 9.25
N VAL A 136 -15.65 -0.16 9.04
CA VAL A 136 -15.05 -0.45 7.73
C VAL A 136 -15.04 -1.95 7.53
N VAL A 137 -15.48 -2.39 6.35
CA VAL A 137 -15.40 -3.79 5.96
C VAL A 137 -14.06 -4.06 5.31
N SER A 138 -13.41 -5.17 5.68
CA SER A 138 -12.24 -5.71 4.99
C SER A 138 -12.49 -7.18 4.66
N PHE A 139 -11.57 -7.83 3.96
CA PHE A 139 -11.76 -9.21 3.51
C PHE A 139 -10.90 -10.22 4.26
N THR A 140 -11.32 -11.49 4.27
CA THR A 140 -10.53 -12.61 4.76
C THR A 140 -9.13 -12.60 4.13
N ASN A 141 -8.09 -12.98 4.89
CA ASN A 141 -6.69 -13.00 4.46
C ASN A 141 -6.05 -11.63 4.12
N ALA A 142 -6.76 -10.52 4.28
CA ALA A 142 -6.24 -9.18 3.94
C ALA A 142 -5.02 -8.75 4.77
N PHE A 143 -4.18 -7.90 4.19
CA PHE A 143 -3.08 -7.24 4.87
C PHE A 143 -2.98 -5.76 4.46
N HIS A 144 -3.29 -4.87 5.41
CA HIS A 144 -3.33 -3.42 5.17
C HIS A 144 -2.39 -2.62 6.08
N GLY A 145 -1.65 -3.28 6.97
CA GLY A 145 -0.63 -2.63 7.79
C GLY A 145 -0.50 -3.19 9.20
N MET A 146 0.32 -2.51 9.99
CA MET A 146 0.77 -2.97 11.32
C MET A 146 0.55 -1.96 12.44
N SER A 147 0.11 -0.73 12.14
CA SER A 147 -0.35 0.20 13.17
C SER A 147 -1.77 -0.14 13.59
N LEU A 148 -2.20 0.26 14.79
CA LEU A 148 -3.48 -0.18 15.35
C LEU A 148 -4.69 0.05 14.42
N GLY A 149 -4.75 1.17 13.69
CA GLY A 149 -5.85 1.46 12.76
C GLY A 149 -5.85 0.54 11.53
N SER A 150 -4.71 0.41 10.86
CA SER A 150 -4.54 -0.47 9.70
C SER A 150 -4.58 -1.97 10.06
N LEU A 151 -4.12 -2.31 11.25
CA LEU A 151 -4.13 -3.66 11.80
C LEU A 151 -5.57 -4.14 12.08
N ALA A 152 -6.50 -3.21 12.39
CA ALA A 152 -7.90 -3.54 12.61
C ALA A 152 -8.57 -4.13 11.37
N VAL A 153 -8.16 -3.71 10.18
CA VAL A 153 -8.62 -4.24 8.88
C VAL A 153 -7.70 -5.32 8.30
N THR A 154 -6.60 -5.69 8.97
CA THR A 154 -5.72 -6.81 8.60
C THR A 154 -6.21 -8.12 9.22
N GLY A 155 -6.18 -9.22 8.46
CA GLY A 155 -6.76 -10.52 8.85
C GLY A 155 -5.81 -11.50 9.55
N ASN A 156 -4.49 -11.31 9.48
CA ASN A 156 -3.53 -12.28 10.04
C ASN A 156 -3.55 -12.32 11.58
N ALA A 157 -3.96 -13.46 12.16
CA ALA A 157 -4.15 -13.61 13.60
C ALA A 157 -2.87 -13.37 14.43
N PHE A 158 -1.71 -13.84 13.97
CA PHE A 158 -0.44 -13.65 14.67
C PHE A 158 -0.06 -12.16 14.75
N LYS A 159 -0.16 -11.44 13.62
CA LYS A 159 0.10 -10.01 13.55
C LYS A 159 -0.87 -9.22 14.44
N ARG A 160 -2.16 -9.58 14.42
CA ARG A 160 -3.22 -8.97 15.26
C ARG A 160 -3.00 -9.19 16.75
N ALA A 161 -2.53 -10.36 17.16
CA ALA A 161 -2.26 -10.67 18.56
C ALA A 161 -1.19 -9.75 19.19
N GLY A 162 -0.28 -9.21 18.35
CA GLY A 162 0.72 -8.22 18.77
C GLY A 162 0.14 -6.85 19.16
N ALA A 163 -1.14 -6.56 18.90
CA ALA A 163 -1.74 -5.26 19.20
C ALA A 163 -1.82 -4.95 20.71
N GLY A 164 -1.99 -5.98 21.55
CA GLY A 164 -2.16 -5.82 23.00
C GLY A 164 -3.47 -5.12 23.43
N ILE A 165 -4.33 -4.75 22.49
CA ILE A 165 -5.64 -4.12 22.71
C ILE A 165 -6.68 -4.68 21.71
N PRO A 166 -7.98 -4.54 21.99
CA PRO A 166 -9.02 -4.85 21.02
C PRO A 166 -8.87 -4.03 19.73
N LEU A 167 -8.98 -4.72 18.60
CA LEU A 167 -9.03 -4.09 17.28
C LEU A 167 -10.49 -3.95 16.87
N VAL A 168 -10.99 -2.71 16.88
CA VAL A 168 -12.40 -2.36 16.72
C VAL A 168 -12.69 -1.67 15.38
N HIS A 169 -13.97 -1.58 15.02
CA HIS A 169 -14.48 -0.92 13.81
C HIS A 169 -13.98 -1.49 12.46
N GLY A 170 -13.39 -2.69 12.48
CA GLY A 170 -13.13 -3.50 11.29
C GLY A 170 -14.02 -4.74 11.29
N THR A 171 -14.72 -5.00 10.19
CA THR A 171 -15.57 -6.21 10.03
C THR A 171 -15.07 -7.04 8.85
N PRO A 172 -14.54 -8.26 9.07
CA PRO A 172 -14.10 -9.10 7.97
C PRO A 172 -15.30 -9.71 7.23
N MET A 173 -15.22 -9.75 5.90
CA MET A 173 -16.12 -10.45 5.01
C MET A 173 -15.35 -11.48 4.16
N PRO A 174 -16.00 -12.54 3.67
CA PRO A 174 -15.36 -13.49 2.77
C PRO A 174 -14.86 -12.80 1.48
N PHE A 175 -13.57 -12.96 1.16
CA PHE A 175 -12.99 -12.54 -0.13
C PHE A 175 -13.60 -13.33 -1.30
N ASP A 176 -13.26 -12.94 -2.53
CA ASP A 176 -13.65 -13.68 -3.72
C ASP A 176 -13.26 -15.16 -3.62
N ASN A 177 -14.16 -16.04 -4.04
CA ASN A 177 -14.04 -17.50 -4.00
C ASN A 177 -13.68 -18.12 -2.64
N TYR A 178 -13.87 -17.40 -1.52
CA TYR A 178 -13.56 -17.95 -0.19
C TYR A 178 -14.38 -19.20 0.18
N PHE A 179 -15.56 -19.39 -0.45
CA PHE A 179 -16.41 -20.57 -0.31
C PHE A 179 -16.40 -21.48 -1.55
N ASP A 180 -15.33 -21.45 -2.36
CA ASP A 180 -15.15 -22.32 -3.53
C ASP A 180 -16.32 -22.28 -4.54
N GLY A 181 -16.92 -21.10 -4.72
CA GLY A 181 -18.06 -20.89 -5.62
C GLY A 181 -19.39 -21.50 -5.16
N THR A 182 -19.46 -22.05 -3.95
CA THR A 182 -20.68 -22.67 -3.41
C THR A 182 -21.70 -21.64 -2.90
N VAL A 183 -21.24 -20.43 -2.59
CA VAL A 183 -22.07 -19.31 -2.13
C VAL A 183 -22.01 -18.20 -3.19
N PRO A 184 -23.16 -17.66 -3.64
CA PRO A 184 -23.17 -16.53 -4.55
C PRO A 184 -22.41 -15.33 -3.99
N ASP A 185 -21.73 -14.60 -4.88
CA ASP A 185 -20.96 -13.41 -4.53
C ASP A 185 -21.81 -12.43 -3.71
N PHE A 186 -21.23 -11.96 -2.60
CA PHE A 186 -21.83 -11.02 -1.66
C PHE A 186 -23.15 -11.43 -1.00
N LEU A 187 -23.70 -12.63 -1.22
CA LEU A 187 -24.98 -13.04 -0.61
C LEU A 187 -24.98 -12.83 0.91
N TRP A 188 -23.92 -13.27 1.60
CA TRP A 188 -23.77 -13.05 3.04
C TRP A 188 -23.68 -11.57 3.40
N PHE A 189 -22.89 -10.80 2.65
CA PHE A 189 -22.66 -9.39 2.94
C PHE A 189 -23.93 -8.56 2.72
N GLU A 190 -24.64 -8.78 1.63
CA GLU A 190 -25.92 -8.10 1.35
C GLU A 190 -26.96 -8.41 2.42
N ARG A 191 -27.07 -9.67 2.87
CA ARG A 191 -28.00 -10.03 3.96
C ARG A 191 -27.69 -9.30 5.25
N LEU A 192 -26.40 -9.15 5.61
CA LEU A 192 -26.02 -8.39 6.79
C LEU A 192 -26.31 -6.88 6.64
N LEU A 193 -26.22 -6.32 5.43
CA LEU A 193 -26.51 -4.91 5.18
C LEU A 193 -28.03 -4.61 5.16
N GLU A 194 -28.85 -5.55 4.68
CA GLU A 194 -30.30 -5.39 4.54
C GLU A 194 -31.09 -5.71 5.81
N ASP A 195 -30.58 -6.62 6.65
CA ASP A 195 -31.24 -7.02 7.88
C ASP A 195 -30.91 -6.07 9.04
N GLN A 196 -31.92 -5.36 9.54
CA GLN A 196 -31.80 -4.44 10.68
C GLN A 196 -31.39 -5.15 11.98
N GLY A 197 -31.62 -6.46 12.09
CA GLY A 197 -31.24 -7.30 13.23
C GLY A 197 -29.86 -7.96 13.11
N SER A 198 -29.12 -7.73 12.00
CA SER A 198 -27.86 -8.42 11.73
C SER A 198 -26.73 -8.11 12.71
N GLY A 199 -26.82 -6.97 13.40
CA GLY A 199 -25.75 -6.44 14.23
C GLY A 199 -24.60 -5.82 13.44
N LEU A 200 -24.67 -5.75 12.11
CA LEU A 200 -23.68 -5.06 11.28
C LEU A 200 -23.93 -3.55 11.31
N ASN A 201 -22.98 -2.81 11.89
CA ASN A 201 -22.98 -1.35 11.75
C ASN A 201 -22.78 -0.97 10.28
N LYS A 202 -23.65 -0.09 9.75
CA LYS A 202 -23.55 0.41 8.36
C LYS A 202 -22.12 0.93 8.10
N PRO A 203 -21.37 0.34 7.16
CA PRO A 203 -19.98 0.75 6.95
C PRO A 203 -19.85 2.13 6.30
N ALA A 204 -18.74 2.81 6.62
CA ALA A 204 -18.26 3.97 5.88
C ALA A 204 -17.65 3.55 4.53
N ALA A 205 -16.93 2.43 4.53
CA ALA A 205 -16.19 1.95 3.38
C ALA A 205 -15.99 0.44 3.42
N VAL A 206 -15.62 -0.08 2.25
CA VAL A 206 -14.98 -1.38 2.08
C VAL A 206 -13.53 -1.14 1.64
N ILE A 207 -12.57 -1.84 2.23
CA ILE A 207 -11.17 -1.86 1.80
C ILE A 207 -10.79 -3.22 1.22
N VAL A 208 -10.12 -3.23 0.06
CA VAL A 208 -9.80 -4.45 -0.69
C VAL A 208 -8.45 -4.36 -1.39
N GLU A 209 -7.70 -5.46 -1.40
CA GLU A 209 -6.61 -5.70 -2.34
C GLU A 209 -7.21 -6.44 -3.56
N THR A 210 -6.97 -5.99 -4.79
CA THR A 210 -7.44 -6.71 -6.01
C THR A 210 -6.76 -8.07 -6.15
N VAL A 211 -5.49 -8.16 -5.71
CA VAL A 211 -4.75 -9.38 -5.51
C VAL A 211 -4.16 -9.35 -4.11
N GLN A 212 -4.56 -10.28 -3.25
CA GLN A 212 -4.07 -10.32 -1.88
C GLN A 212 -2.64 -10.84 -1.84
N GLY A 213 -1.71 -9.99 -1.41
CA GLY A 213 -0.29 -10.31 -1.40
C GLY A 213 0.09 -11.30 -0.31
N GLU A 214 0.12 -10.80 0.92
CA GLU A 214 0.43 -11.56 2.13
C GLU A 214 -0.61 -12.64 2.43
N GLY A 215 -1.81 -12.51 1.86
CA GLY A 215 -2.91 -13.47 1.98
C GLY A 215 -2.72 -14.77 1.19
N GLY A 216 -1.71 -14.83 0.31
CA GLY A 216 -1.38 -16.04 -0.46
C GLY A 216 -1.50 -15.91 -1.98
N ILE A 217 -1.46 -14.69 -2.54
CA ILE A 217 -1.68 -14.42 -3.97
C ILE A 217 -3.08 -14.85 -4.42
N ASN A 218 -4.09 -14.38 -3.68
CA ASN A 218 -5.50 -14.62 -4.04
C ASN A 218 -5.94 -13.52 -5.00
N VAL A 219 -6.26 -13.88 -6.25
CA VAL A 219 -6.66 -12.94 -7.30
C VAL A 219 -8.18 -12.80 -7.31
N ALA A 220 -8.70 -11.59 -7.06
CA ALA A 220 -10.12 -11.34 -7.26
C ALA A 220 -10.45 -11.34 -8.76
N ARG A 221 -11.54 -12.00 -9.12
CA ARG A 221 -12.09 -11.97 -10.47
C ARG A 221 -12.58 -10.55 -10.80
N ALA A 222 -12.43 -10.17 -12.06
CA ALA A 222 -12.80 -8.84 -12.53
C ALA A 222 -14.30 -8.54 -12.32
N GLU A 223 -15.17 -9.53 -12.52
CA GLU A 223 -16.61 -9.42 -12.27
C GLU A 223 -16.95 -9.25 -10.78
N TRP A 224 -16.17 -9.87 -9.89
CA TRP A 224 -16.35 -9.73 -8.45
C TRP A 224 -16.00 -8.30 -7.99
N LEU A 225 -14.90 -7.73 -8.52
CA LEU A 225 -14.52 -6.34 -8.24
C LEU A 225 -15.55 -5.33 -8.75
N ARG A 226 -16.12 -5.56 -9.95
CA ARG A 226 -17.23 -4.73 -10.47
C ARG A 226 -18.46 -4.82 -9.58
N ALA A 227 -18.86 -6.03 -9.20
CA ALA A 227 -20.00 -6.24 -8.31
C ALA A 227 -19.76 -5.63 -6.91
N LEU A 228 -18.52 -5.65 -6.40
CA LEU A 228 -18.16 -4.96 -5.16
C LEU A 228 -18.36 -3.45 -5.27
N GLN A 229 -17.88 -2.82 -6.36
CA GLN A 229 -18.06 -1.40 -6.59
C GLN A 229 -19.55 -1.04 -6.68
N GLU A 230 -20.34 -1.82 -7.41
CA GLU A 230 -21.78 -1.61 -7.51
C GLU A 230 -22.47 -1.75 -6.15
N LEU A 231 -22.09 -2.75 -5.34
CA LEU A 231 -22.61 -2.91 -3.99
C LEU A 231 -22.27 -1.70 -3.11
N CYS A 232 -21.02 -1.21 -3.16
CA CYS A 232 -20.60 -0.01 -2.44
C CYS A 232 -21.46 1.20 -2.82
N HIS A 233 -21.69 1.41 -4.13
CA HIS A 233 -22.55 2.49 -4.62
C HIS A 233 -24.01 2.35 -4.14
N ARG A 234 -24.62 1.16 -4.28
CA ARG A 234 -26.02 0.92 -3.85
C ARG A 234 -26.21 1.16 -2.35
N GLN A 235 -25.21 0.85 -1.54
CA GLN A 235 -25.29 0.86 -0.08
C GLN A 235 -24.69 2.14 0.55
N ASP A 236 -24.28 3.10 -0.28
CA ASP A 236 -23.67 4.36 0.14
C ASP A 236 -22.39 4.15 0.99
N MET A 237 -21.56 3.21 0.57
CA MET A 237 -20.22 2.93 1.12
C MET A 237 -19.15 3.38 0.13
N LEU A 238 -18.00 3.85 0.61
CA LEU A 238 -16.85 4.12 -0.27
C LEU A 238 -16.09 2.83 -0.58
N LEU A 239 -15.60 2.71 -1.82
CA LEU A 239 -14.65 1.67 -2.20
C LEU A 239 -13.21 2.18 -2.06
N ILE A 240 -12.44 1.55 -1.17
CA ILE A 240 -11.01 1.77 -1.01
C ILE A 240 -10.26 0.60 -1.64
N VAL A 241 -9.45 0.86 -2.67
CA VAL A 241 -8.50 -0.14 -3.17
C VAL A 241 -7.13 0.09 -2.55
N ASP A 242 -6.66 -0.90 -1.81
CA ASP A 242 -5.29 -0.95 -1.33
C ASP A 242 -4.38 -1.48 -2.44
N ASP A 243 -3.75 -0.55 -3.15
CA ASP A 243 -2.86 -0.85 -4.26
C ASP A 243 -1.37 -0.73 -3.86
N ILE A 244 -1.08 -0.84 -2.57
CA ILE A 244 0.28 -0.68 -2.03
C ILE A 244 1.23 -1.72 -2.62
N GLN A 245 0.83 -2.99 -2.74
CA GLN A 245 1.69 -4.04 -3.31
C GLN A 245 1.43 -4.28 -4.80
N MET A 246 0.19 -4.13 -5.24
CA MET A 246 -0.26 -4.53 -6.57
C MET A 246 -0.25 -3.38 -7.58
N GLY A 247 -0.04 -2.15 -7.12
CA GLY A 247 0.11 -1.00 -7.98
C GLY A 247 1.50 -0.90 -8.61
N CYS A 248 1.72 0.23 -9.27
CA CYS A 248 2.95 0.56 -9.99
C CYS A 248 3.35 -0.49 -11.03
N GLY A 249 2.40 -1.08 -11.76
CA GLY A 249 2.70 -2.03 -12.84
C GLY A 249 2.78 -3.50 -12.43
N ARG A 250 2.59 -3.84 -11.15
CA ARG A 250 2.85 -5.19 -10.64
C ARG A 250 1.97 -6.26 -11.31
N THR A 251 0.73 -5.93 -11.65
CA THR A 251 -0.21 -6.84 -12.31
C THR A 251 -0.37 -6.57 -13.82
N GLY A 252 0.50 -5.76 -14.41
CA GLY A 252 0.46 -5.36 -15.83
C GLY A 252 0.06 -3.90 -16.02
N GLY A 253 -1.13 -3.51 -15.55
CA GLY A 253 -1.57 -2.10 -15.50
C GLY A 253 -0.85 -1.30 -14.41
N PHE A 254 -0.87 0.04 -14.49
CA PHE A 254 -0.24 0.85 -13.43
C PHE A 254 -0.96 0.63 -12.10
N PHE A 255 -2.29 0.69 -12.13
CA PHE A 255 -3.15 0.28 -11.04
C PHE A 255 -3.66 -1.13 -11.28
N SER A 256 -3.75 -1.92 -10.21
CA SER A 256 -4.19 -3.31 -10.32
C SER A 256 -5.66 -3.48 -10.69
N PHE A 257 -6.47 -2.45 -10.49
CA PHE A 257 -7.90 -2.46 -10.79
C PHE A 257 -8.25 -2.10 -12.24
N GLU A 258 -7.26 -1.76 -13.08
CA GLU A 258 -7.48 -1.36 -14.48
C GLU A 258 -8.20 -2.44 -15.30
N GLU A 259 -7.81 -3.71 -15.15
CA GLU A 259 -8.43 -4.83 -15.86
C GLU A 259 -9.91 -5.00 -15.52
N ALA A 260 -10.30 -4.71 -14.27
CA ALA A 260 -11.69 -4.77 -13.85
C ALA A 260 -12.54 -3.61 -14.39
N GLY A 261 -11.91 -2.51 -14.81
CA GLY A 261 -12.57 -1.30 -15.30
C GLY A 261 -13.30 -0.51 -14.20
N ILE A 262 -12.98 -0.76 -12.93
CA ILE A 262 -13.55 -0.03 -11.79
C ILE A 262 -12.79 1.28 -11.53
N VAL A 263 -13.45 2.23 -10.89
CA VAL A 263 -12.89 3.53 -10.47
C VAL A 263 -13.16 3.71 -8.97
N PRO A 264 -12.24 3.24 -8.11
CA PRO A 264 -12.40 3.33 -6.66
C PRO A 264 -12.59 4.77 -6.16
N ASP A 265 -13.19 4.93 -4.99
CA ASP A 265 -13.35 6.24 -4.36
C ASP A 265 -12.02 6.73 -3.77
N ILE A 266 -11.26 5.80 -3.19
CA ILE A 266 -9.95 6.04 -2.56
C ILE A 266 -8.98 4.94 -3.01
N VAL A 267 -7.71 5.30 -3.28
CA VAL A 267 -6.64 4.35 -3.61
C VAL A 267 -5.41 4.64 -2.76
N THR A 268 -4.83 3.61 -2.14
CA THR A 268 -3.55 3.75 -1.41
C THR A 268 -2.38 3.21 -2.22
N LEU A 269 -1.29 3.95 -2.28
CA LEU A 269 -0.04 3.56 -2.95
C LEU A 269 1.15 3.71 -1.99
N SER A 270 2.12 2.81 -2.08
CA SER A 270 3.42 2.93 -1.40
C SER A 270 4.43 2.04 -2.13
N LYS A 271 5.33 1.35 -1.41
CA LYS A 271 6.31 0.40 -1.95
C LYS A 271 7.03 0.96 -3.18
N SER A 272 6.66 0.51 -4.38
CA SER A 272 7.33 0.87 -5.64
C SER A 272 7.01 2.28 -6.17
N ILE A 273 6.17 3.09 -5.51
CA ILE A 273 5.81 4.42 -6.00
C ILE A 273 7.01 5.36 -6.15
N SER A 274 8.02 5.26 -5.28
CA SER A 274 9.26 6.05 -5.43
C SER A 274 10.20 5.49 -6.48
N GLY A 275 9.94 4.27 -6.96
CA GLY A 275 10.74 3.50 -7.91
C GLY A 275 12.10 3.00 -7.40
N TYR A 276 12.76 3.76 -6.52
CA TYR A 276 14.13 3.50 -6.04
C TYR A 276 14.20 2.84 -4.66
N GLY A 277 13.05 2.51 -4.06
CA GLY A 277 12.96 1.99 -2.69
C GLY A 277 13.04 3.06 -1.61
N LEU A 278 12.96 4.35 -1.97
CA LEU A 278 12.87 5.44 -1.00
C LEU A 278 11.48 5.47 -0.35
N PRO A 279 11.35 5.70 0.97
CA PRO A 279 10.05 5.74 1.63
C PRO A 279 9.15 6.82 1.03
N MET A 280 7.99 6.40 0.53
CA MET A 280 6.95 7.26 -0.02
C MET A 280 5.61 6.51 -0.03
N SER A 281 4.53 7.24 0.18
CA SER A 281 3.17 6.73 0.02
C SER A 281 2.23 7.85 -0.39
N LEU A 282 1.11 7.48 -1.00
CA LEU A 282 0.07 8.37 -1.48
C LEU A 282 -1.29 7.84 -1.02
N CYS A 283 -2.20 8.74 -0.68
CA CYS A 283 -3.62 8.46 -0.61
C CYS A 283 -4.30 9.29 -1.70
N LEU A 284 -4.83 8.59 -2.71
CA LEU A 284 -5.56 9.19 -3.83
C LEU A 284 -7.05 9.12 -3.50
N PHE A 285 -7.82 10.15 -3.85
CA PHE A 285 -9.26 10.13 -3.64
C PHE A 285 -9.99 11.07 -4.61
N LYS A 286 -11.26 10.77 -4.88
CA LYS A 286 -12.11 11.63 -5.72
C LYS A 286 -12.23 13.04 -5.13
N PRO A 287 -12.31 14.12 -5.95
CA PRO A 287 -12.19 15.50 -5.46
C PRO A 287 -13.26 15.90 -4.45
N GLU A 288 -14.48 15.36 -4.60
CA GLU A 288 -15.62 15.59 -3.70
C GLU A 288 -15.42 14.99 -2.29
N LEU A 289 -14.45 14.08 -2.12
CA LEU A 289 -14.11 13.50 -0.83
C LEU A 289 -13.12 14.36 -0.04
N ASP A 290 -12.55 15.41 -0.65
CA ASP A 290 -11.51 16.25 -0.04
C ASP A 290 -12.10 17.25 0.97
N ILE A 291 -12.61 16.71 2.08
CA ILE A 291 -13.21 17.46 3.19
C ILE A 291 -12.23 17.64 4.35
N TRP A 292 -10.94 17.39 4.13
CA TRP A 292 -9.90 17.57 5.14
C TRP A 292 -9.75 19.03 5.53
N GLU A 293 -9.64 19.30 6.83
CA GLU A 293 -9.25 20.61 7.31
C GLU A 293 -7.71 20.76 7.32
N PRO A 294 -7.17 21.98 7.12
CA PRO A 294 -5.74 22.23 7.18
C PRO A 294 -5.10 21.68 8.47
N GLY A 295 -4.11 20.79 8.33
CA GLY A 295 -3.38 20.20 9.45
C GLY A 295 -4.05 18.99 10.13
N GLU A 296 -5.26 18.60 9.73
CA GLU A 296 -6.03 17.52 10.38
C GLU A 296 -5.35 16.14 10.33
N HIS A 297 -4.50 15.90 9.33
CA HIS A 297 -3.66 14.71 9.24
C HIS A 297 -2.22 15.12 8.91
N ASN A 298 -1.26 14.61 9.68
CA ASN A 298 0.14 14.97 9.57
C ASN A 298 1.09 13.77 9.59
N GLY A 299 2.27 13.97 9.01
CA GLY A 299 3.43 13.12 9.08
C GLY A 299 4.64 13.96 8.72
N THR A 300 5.66 13.99 9.59
CA THR A 300 6.85 14.83 9.41
C THR A 300 7.45 14.61 8.03
N PHE A 301 7.72 13.35 7.65
CA PHE A 301 8.40 13.01 6.41
C PHE A 301 7.53 13.00 5.14
N ARG A 302 6.34 13.63 5.14
CA ARG A 302 5.45 13.68 3.97
C ARG A 302 6.05 14.40 2.75
N GLY A 303 7.05 15.24 2.97
CA GLY A 303 7.82 15.94 1.94
C GLY A 303 9.22 15.36 1.78
N ASN A 304 9.32 14.09 1.37
CA ASN A 304 10.57 13.41 1.03
C ASN A 304 10.93 13.69 -0.44
N ASN A 305 11.68 14.75 -0.69
CA ASN A 305 11.92 15.24 -2.05
C ASN A 305 12.78 14.30 -2.92
N PRO A 306 13.83 13.62 -2.40
CA PRO A 306 14.51 12.56 -3.13
C PRO A 306 13.57 11.49 -3.70
N ALA A 307 12.52 11.12 -2.96
CA ALA A 307 11.54 10.15 -3.44
C ALA A 307 10.65 10.71 -4.55
N PHE A 308 10.28 12.00 -4.50
CA PHE A 308 9.58 12.67 -5.61
C PHE A 308 10.40 12.70 -6.89
N VAL A 309 11.72 12.89 -6.77
CA VAL A 309 12.65 12.90 -7.91
C VAL A 309 12.68 11.54 -8.58
N THR A 310 12.90 10.47 -7.83
CA THR A 310 12.97 9.13 -8.41
C THR A 310 11.61 8.60 -8.86
N ALA A 311 10.51 9.06 -8.28
CA ALA A 311 9.16 8.72 -8.74
C ALA A 311 8.79 9.38 -10.09
N ALA A 312 9.40 10.53 -10.41
CA ALA A 312 9.09 11.30 -11.61
C ALA A 312 10.02 11.01 -12.80
N ALA A 313 11.18 10.39 -12.56
CA ALA A 313 12.19 10.04 -13.56
C ALA A 313 11.83 8.76 -14.33
#